data_AF-A0AAD9QJW4-F1
#
_entry.id   AF-A0AAD9QJW4-F1
#
_cell.length_a   1.000
_cell.length_b   1.000
_cell.length_c   1.000
_cell.angle_alpha   90.00
_cell.angle_beta   90.00
_cell.angle_gamma   90.00
#
_symmetry.space_group_name_H-M   'P 1'
#
loop_
_entity.id
_entity.type
_entity.pdbx_description
1 polymer ?
#
loop_
_entity_poly.entity_id
_entity_poly.type
_entity_poly.pdbx_seq_one_letter_code
_entity_poly.pdbx_strand_id
1 'polypeptide(L)'
;MGNKSAVVRTPDTNILVDILLHHAHAQQITIYLDTGMGKHRRLINVSKLAERKGAEYCTAILGLYVFTGEDATSAFKGKGKVGPLKKLHNHQAFNTTFRSFSYDWSVGAEKIDELEAFTCLIYGYAHEKCLNTVRSLILKKMVGEDARRTAKSKVDLSRLPPCRDNLVPHIQRVNHRLVCYKRAGQAIVWRPKLHDPGQGWEKNDNDSLEPIYLEQLTNTPIIPC
;
A
#
# COMPACT_ATOMS: atom_id res chain seq x y z
N MET A 1 2.56 -24.98 29.70
CA MET A 1 1.35 -24.24 30.10
C MET A 1 1.24 -23.02 29.19
N GLY A 2 0.49 -23.10 28.10
CA GLY A 2 0.34 -22.00 27.14
C GLY A 2 -0.86 -21.13 27.52
N ASN A 3 -0.68 -19.81 27.55
CA ASN A 3 -1.79 -18.89 27.75
C ASN A 3 -2.78 -19.02 26.58
N LYS A 4 -4.06 -19.31 26.88
CA LYS A 4 -5.12 -19.46 25.86
C LYS A 4 -5.55 -18.13 25.23
N SER A 5 -5.16 -17.02 25.83
CA SER A 5 -5.50 -15.68 25.35
C SER A 5 -4.35 -14.70 25.57
N ALA A 6 -4.26 -13.70 24.69
CA ALA A 6 -3.31 -12.61 24.77
C ALA A 6 -4.06 -11.28 24.62
N VAL A 7 -3.66 -10.29 25.42
CA VAL A 7 -4.21 -8.92 25.33
C VAL A 7 -3.08 -7.99 24.88
N VAL A 8 -3.28 -7.33 23.74
CA VAL A 8 -2.40 -6.29 23.24
C VAL A 8 -2.99 -4.95 23.63
N ARG A 9 -2.31 -4.21 24.51
CA ARG A 9 -2.73 -2.86 24.90
C ARG A 9 -1.98 -1.84 24.05
N THR A 10 -2.72 -1.09 23.25
CA THR A 10 -2.14 0.00 22.45
C THR A 10 -3.18 1.06 22.12
N PRO A 11 -2.82 2.36 22.22
CA PRO A 11 -3.67 3.43 21.70
C PRO A 11 -3.71 3.44 20.16
N ASP A 12 -2.74 2.80 19.50
CA ASP A 12 -2.62 2.80 18.05
C ASP A 12 -3.50 1.72 17.40
N THR A 13 -4.44 2.16 16.57
CA THR A 13 -5.35 1.28 15.82
C THR A 13 -4.71 0.69 14.57
N ASN A 14 -3.57 1.21 14.10
CA ASN A 14 -2.87 0.67 12.94
C ASN A 14 -2.42 -0.78 13.19
N ILE A 15 -1.97 -1.08 14.41
CA ILE A 15 -1.57 -2.42 14.87
C ILE A 15 -2.70 -3.46 14.69
N LEU A 16 -3.98 -3.04 14.81
CA LEU A 16 -5.13 -3.92 14.56
C LEU A 16 -5.11 -4.45 13.12
N VAL A 17 -4.86 -3.57 12.16
CA VAL A 17 -4.91 -3.86 10.73
C VAL A 17 -3.61 -4.49 10.25
N ASP A 18 -2.47 -3.99 10.74
CA ASP A 18 -1.14 -4.27 10.17
C ASP A 18 -0.59 -5.64 10.57
N ILE A 19 -0.92 -6.10 11.77
CA ILE A 19 -0.29 -7.28 12.35
C ILE A 19 -1.35 -8.23 12.90
N LEU A 20 -2.31 -7.71 13.68
CA LEU A 20 -3.20 -8.59 14.45
C LEU A 20 -4.24 -9.29 13.57
N LEU A 21 -4.89 -8.59 12.63
CA LEU A 21 -5.90 -9.22 11.76
C LEU A 21 -5.31 -10.28 10.83
N HIS A 22 -4.11 -10.05 10.29
CA HIS A 22 -3.46 -11.02 9.42
C HIS A 22 -2.97 -12.26 10.18
N HIS A 23 -2.30 -12.06 11.32
CA HIS A 23 -1.72 -13.16 12.11
C HIS A 23 -2.72 -13.86 13.03
N ALA A 24 -3.91 -13.29 13.27
CA ALA A 24 -4.94 -13.90 14.13
C ALA A 24 -5.36 -15.31 13.69
N HIS A 25 -5.29 -15.62 12.38
CA HIS A 25 -5.62 -16.94 11.86
C HIS A 25 -4.47 -17.96 12.02
N ALA A 26 -3.22 -17.50 12.08
CA ALA A 26 -2.06 -18.37 12.19
C ALA A 26 -1.80 -18.82 13.63
N GLN A 27 -2.33 -18.09 14.61
CA GLN A 27 -2.11 -18.33 16.03
C GLN A 27 -3.30 -19.06 16.66
N GLN A 28 -3.05 -20.08 17.48
CA GLN A 28 -4.08 -20.79 18.25
C GLN A 28 -4.53 -20.05 19.52
N ILE A 29 -4.17 -18.77 19.65
CA ILE A 29 -4.40 -17.95 20.84
C ILE A 29 -5.47 -16.91 20.52
N THR A 30 -6.43 -16.71 21.43
CA THR A 30 -7.42 -15.64 21.29
C THR A 30 -6.78 -14.28 21.57
N ILE A 31 -6.75 -13.41 20.57
CA ILE A 31 -6.14 -12.09 20.65
C ILE A 31 -7.22 -11.03 20.95
N TYR A 32 -7.00 -10.26 22.00
CA TYR A 32 -7.79 -9.09 22.33
C TYR A 32 -6.96 -7.82 22.16
N LEU A 33 -7.55 -6.79 21.56
CA LEU A 33 -6.97 -5.46 21.46
C LEU A 33 -7.66 -4.53 22.47
N ASP A 34 -6.87 -4.01 23.40
CA ASP A 34 -7.29 -3.03 24.39
C ASP A 34 -6.82 -1.63 23.93
N THR A 35 -7.77 -0.81 23.47
CA THR A 35 -7.50 0.50 22.83
C THR A 35 -8.38 1.62 23.39
N GLY A 36 -7.95 2.87 23.24
CA GLY A 36 -8.64 4.06 23.78
C GLY A 36 -8.32 4.33 25.25
N MET A 37 -8.79 5.49 25.76
CA MET A 37 -8.53 5.94 27.13
C MET A 37 -9.82 6.32 27.86
N GLY A 38 -9.83 6.13 29.19
CA GLY A 38 -10.95 6.51 30.06
C GLY A 38 -12.28 5.90 29.63
N LYS A 39 -13.29 6.75 29.44
CA LYS A 39 -14.66 6.35 29.04
C LYS A 39 -14.75 5.81 27.59
N HIS A 40 -13.72 5.98 26.77
CA HIS A 40 -13.67 5.50 25.38
C HIS A 40 -12.79 4.25 25.21
N ARG A 41 -12.38 3.62 26.32
CA ARG A 41 -11.63 2.36 26.28
C ARG A 41 -12.49 1.25 25.71
N ARG A 42 -11.95 0.50 24.76
CA ARG A 42 -12.61 -0.57 24.04
C ARG A 42 -11.71 -1.80 24.05
N LEU A 43 -12.30 -2.94 24.39
CA LEU A 43 -11.68 -4.24 24.27
C LEU A 43 -12.30 -4.95 23.06
N ILE A 44 -11.50 -5.14 22.01
CA ILE A 44 -11.92 -5.72 20.73
C ILE A 44 -11.37 -7.14 20.65
N ASN A 45 -12.23 -8.14 20.47
CA ASN A 45 -11.78 -9.50 20.16
C ASN A 45 -11.39 -9.58 18.68
N VAL A 46 -10.09 -9.65 18.41
CA VAL A 46 -9.54 -9.63 17.06
C VAL A 46 -9.71 -11.00 16.40
N SER A 47 -9.51 -12.10 17.13
CA SER A 47 -9.69 -13.46 16.58
C SER A 47 -11.11 -13.66 16.05
N LYS A 48 -12.13 -13.24 16.82
CA LYS A 48 -13.53 -13.31 16.39
C LYS A 48 -13.83 -12.39 15.20
N LEU A 49 -13.16 -11.25 15.10
CA LEU A 49 -13.31 -10.33 13.97
C LEU A 49 -12.71 -10.92 12.70
N ALA A 50 -11.52 -11.53 12.81
CA ALA A 50 -10.83 -12.20 11.72
C ALA A 50 -11.65 -13.40 11.21
N GLU A 51 -12.17 -14.25 12.10
CA GLU A 51 -13.08 -15.36 11.76
C GLU A 51 -14.32 -14.89 11.00
N ARG A 52 -14.99 -13.83 11.46
CA ARG A 52 -16.20 -13.29 10.82
C ARG A 52 -15.96 -12.73 9.42
N LYS A 53 -14.76 -12.21 9.17
CA LYS A 53 -14.41 -11.55 7.90
C LYS A 53 -13.70 -12.47 6.92
N GLY A 54 -13.07 -13.53 7.42
CA GLY A 54 -12.29 -14.48 6.64
C GLY A 54 -10.83 -14.06 6.49
N ALA A 55 -9.94 -15.06 6.44
CA ALA A 55 -8.50 -14.88 6.36
C ALA A 55 -8.05 -14.17 5.07
N GLU A 56 -8.75 -14.44 3.97
CA GLU A 56 -8.46 -13.85 2.65
C GLU A 56 -8.68 -12.33 2.68
N TYR A 57 -9.82 -11.90 3.24
CA TYR A 57 -10.14 -10.49 3.37
C TYR A 57 -9.20 -9.76 4.33
N CYS A 58 -8.80 -10.40 5.44
CA CYS A 58 -7.82 -9.82 6.36
C CYS A 58 -6.46 -9.59 5.69
N THR A 59 -6.03 -10.52 4.83
CA THR A 59 -4.79 -10.40 4.06
C THR A 59 -4.89 -9.30 3.00
N ALA A 60 -6.03 -9.18 2.32
CA ALA A 60 -6.23 -8.14 1.32
C ALA A 60 -6.33 -6.73 1.96
N ILE A 61 -6.95 -6.59 3.13
CA ILE A 61 -6.98 -5.33 3.88
C ILE A 61 -5.57 -4.87 4.24
N LEU A 62 -4.72 -5.78 4.71
CA LEU A 62 -3.33 -5.46 5.04
C LEU A 62 -2.63 -4.83 3.82
N GLY A 63 -2.76 -5.46 2.65
CA GLY A 63 -2.26 -4.93 1.38
C GLY A 63 -2.78 -3.53 1.06
N LEU A 64 -4.10 -3.34 1.18
CA LEU A 64 -4.76 -2.06 0.93
C LEU A 64 -4.32 -0.97 1.91
N TYR A 65 -4.15 -1.31 3.19
CA TYR A 65 -3.77 -0.36 4.22
C TYR A 65 -2.41 0.26 3.90
N VAL A 66 -1.40 -0.57 3.62
CA VAL A 66 -0.05 -0.12 3.29
C VAL A 66 -0.04 0.60 1.95
N PHE A 67 -0.84 0.13 0.97
CA PHE A 67 -0.94 0.73 -0.36
C PHE A 67 -1.54 2.14 -0.35
N THR A 68 -2.53 2.38 0.50
CA THR A 68 -3.20 3.70 0.62
C THR A 68 -2.40 4.72 1.41
N GLY A 69 -1.32 4.30 2.05
CA GLY A 69 -0.38 5.16 2.79
C GLY A 69 -0.34 4.83 4.27
N GLU A 70 0.84 4.43 4.74
CA GLU A 70 1.25 4.30 6.15
C GLU A 70 2.39 5.31 6.39
N ASP A 71 2.86 5.49 7.61
CA ASP A 71 3.99 6.36 7.96
C ASP A 71 5.27 6.09 7.12
N ALA A 72 5.44 4.85 6.63
CA ALA A 72 6.57 4.46 5.80
C ALA A 72 6.30 4.46 4.28
N THR A 73 5.07 4.76 3.84
CA THR A 73 4.70 4.76 2.41
C THR A 73 4.02 6.06 2.00
N SER A 74 4.16 6.44 0.74
CA SER A 74 3.46 7.64 0.23
C SER A 74 1.94 7.47 0.30
N ALA A 75 1.23 8.55 0.62
CA ALA A 75 -0.23 8.55 0.66
C ALA A 75 -0.83 9.27 -0.55
N PHE A 76 -2.00 8.81 -1.02
CA PHE A 76 -2.74 9.46 -2.09
C PHE A 76 -3.50 10.67 -1.53
N LYS A 77 -3.18 11.89 -1.98
CA LYS A 77 -3.78 13.12 -1.43
C LYS A 77 -5.30 13.12 -1.62
N GLY A 78 -6.02 13.34 -0.51
CA GLY A 78 -7.49 13.40 -0.51
C GLY A 78 -8.18 12.05 -0.73
N LYS A 79 -7.44 10.93 -0.71
CA LYS A 79 -7.96 9.56 -0.79
C LYS A 79 -7.71 8.84 0.53
N GLY A 80 -8.60 9.04 1.50
CA GLY A 80 -8.54 8.31 2.77
C GLY A 80 -8.91 6.83 2.62
N LYS A 81 -8.54 5.99 3.60
CA LYS A 81 -8.62 4.52 3.55
C LYS A 81 -10.04 3.94 3.36
N VAL A 82 -11.07 4.65 3.81
CA VAL A 82 -12.47 4.19 3.73
C VAL A 82 -12.96 4.06 2.29
N GLY A 83 -12.57 4.99 1.40
CA GLY A 83 -12.99 4.99 0.00
C GLY A 83 -12.46 3.79 -0.78
N PRO A 84 -11.13 3.57 -0.81
CA PRO A 84 -10.51 2.39 -1.39
C PRO A 84 -11.02 1.09 -0.78
N LEU A 85 -11.30 1.04 0.54
CA LEU A 85 -11.83 -0.16 1.19
C LEU A 85 -13.22 -0.55 0.67
N LYS A 86 -14.12 0.44 0.50
CA LYS A 86 -15.43 0.21 -0.12
C LYS A 86 -15.28 -0.28 -1.57
N LYS A 87 -14.34 0.29 -2.32
CA LYS A 87 -14.06 -0.11 -3.71
C LYS A 87 -13.52 -1.54 -3.79
N LEU A 88 -12.61 -1.92 -2.89
CA LEU A 88 -12.07 -3.27 -2.78
C LEU A 88 -13.17 -4.29 -2.45
N HIS A 89 -14.10 -3.94 -1.54
CA HIS A 89 -15.22 -4.81 -1.20
C HIS A 89 -16.14 -5.08 -2.41
N ASN A 90 -16.35 -4.08 -3.26
CA ASN A 90 -17.23 -4.19 -4.43
C ASN A 90 -16.56 -4.84 -5.66
N HIS A 91 -15.23 -4.97 -5.68
CA HIS A 91 -14.48 -5.46 -6.83
C HIS A 91 -13.57 -6.63 -6.42
N GLN A 92 -14.12 -7.84 -6.46
CA GLN A 92 -13.44 -9.04 -5.96
C GLN A 92 -12.13 -9.37 -6.69
N ALA A 93 -11.98 -8.95 -7.96
CA ALA A 93 -10.74 -9.13 -8.72
C ALA A 93 -9.51 -8.53 -8.00
N PHE A 94 -9.63 -7.30 -7.47
CA PHE A 94 -8.53 -6.64 -6.77
C PHE A 94 -8.23 -7.29 -5.41
N ASN A 95 -9.20 -8.00 -4.81
CA ASN A 95 -8.96 -8.76 -3.58
C ASN A 95 -7.90 -9.85 -3.81
N THR A 96 -8.01 -10.55 -4.94
CA THR A 96 -7.01 -11.54 -5.37
C THR A 96 -5.63 -10.92 -5.60
N THR A 97 -5.57 -9.76 -6.26
CA THR A 97 -4.32 -9.00 -6.45
C THR A 97 -3.66 -8.66 -5.12
N PHE A 98 -4.38 -8.02 -4.18
CA PHE A 98 -3.83 -7.64 -2.88
C PHE A 98 -3.45 -8.86 -2.01
N ARG A 99 -4.11 -10.00 -2.20
CA ARG A 99 -3.76 -11.27 -1.54
C ARG A 99 -2.44 -11.84 -2.06
N SER A 100 -2.30 -11.95 -3.38
CA SER A 100 -1.12 -12.52 -4.06
C SER A 100 0.10 -11.59 -4.02
N PHE A 101 -0.12 -10.34 -3.65
CA PHE A 101 0.93 -9.37 -3.40
C PHE A 101 1.80 -9.79 -2.20
N SER A 102 3.09 -9.46 -2.18
CA SER A 102 4.03 -9.65 -1.04
C SER A 102 4.44 -11.08 -0.63
N TYR A 103 4.57 -12.01 -1.58
CA TYR A 103 5.31 -13.26 -1.35
C TYR A 103 6.80 -13.12 -1.63
N ASP A 104 7.13 -12.39 -2.69
CA ASP A 104 8.49 -12.11 -3.14
C ASP A 104 8.86 -10.65 -2.94
N TRP A 105 10.17 -10.35 -2.94
CA TRP A 105 10.67 -8.99 -2.83
C TRP A 105 10.52 -8.19 -4.14
N SER A 106 10.36 -8.88 -5.27
CA SER A 106 10.05 -8.29 -6.58
C SER A 106 8.55 -8.35 -6.90
N VAL A 107 8.09 -7.39 -7.70
CA VAL A 107 6.69 -7.31 -8.16
C VAL A 107 6.69 -7.46 -9.67
N GLY A 108 5.92 -8.43 -10.18
CA GLY A 108 5.75 -8.63 -11.62
C GLY A 108 4.94 -7.51 -12.27
N ALA A 109 5.19 -7.27 -13.56
CA ALA A 109 4.53 -6.20 -14.33
C ALA A 109 2.99 -6.30 -14.32
N GLU A 110 2.44 -7.52 -14.43
CA GLU A 110 0.99 -7.77 -14.37
C GLU A 110 0.36 -7.21 -13.07
N LYS A 111 0.99 -7.44 -11.91
CA LYS A 111 0.51 -6.92 -10.63
C LYS A 111 0.60 -5.40 -10.54
N ILE A 112 1.61 -4.81 -11.17
CA ILE A 112 1.75 -3.35 -11.25
C ILE A 112 0.58 -2.77 -12.06
N ASP A 113 0.25 -3.38 -13.19
CA ASP A 113 -0.84 -2.94 -14.06
C ASP A 113 -2.22 -3.09 -13.38
N GLU A 114 -2.43 -4.17 -12.63
CA GLU A 114 -3.63 -4.34 -11.81
C GLU A 114 -3.75 -3.28 -10.70
N LEU A 115 -2.64 -2.95 -10.03
CA LEU A 115 -2.61 -1.90 -9.01
C LEU A 115 -2.74 -0.49 -9.61
N GLU A 116 -2.28 -0.30 -10.85
CA GLU A 116 -2.50 0.91 -11.63
C GLU A 116 -3.99 1.08 -11.95
N ALA A 117 -4.65 0.03 -12.46
CA ALA A 117 -6.09 0.02 -12.69
C ALA A 117 -6.88 0.26 -11.38
N PHE A 118 -6.44 -0.31 -10.26
CA PHE A 118 -7.05 -0.03 -8.96
C PHE A 118 -6.85 1.44 -8.54
N THR A 119 -5.70 2.03 -8.85
CA THR A 119 -5.46 3.46 -8.62
C THR A 119 -6.40 4.31 -9.46
N CYS A 120 -6.56 4.03 -10.76
CA CYS A 120 -7.55 4.67 -11.62
C CYS A 120 -8.97 4.59 -11.03
N LEU A 121 -9.35 3.41 -10.54
CA LEU A 121 -10.60 3.18 -9.83
C LEU A 121 -10.70 4.07 -8.58
N ILE A 122 -9.68 4.19 -7.73
CA ILE A 122 -9.65 5.08 -6.55
C ILE A 122 -9.93 6.54 -6.96
N TYR A 123 -9.41 6.99 -8.10
CA TYR A 123 -9.64 8.33 -8.63
C TYR A 123 -11.00 8.53 -9.31
N GLY A 124 -11.76 7.45 -9.54
CA GLY A 124 -13.14 7.50 -10.05
C GLY A 124 -13.27 7.12 -11.52
N TYR A 125 -12.21 6.59 -12.13
CA TYR A 125 -12.17 6.20 -13.53
C TYR A 125 -12.08 4.67 -13.60
N ALA A 126 -13.22 3.99 -13.47
CA ALA A 126 -13.28 2.52 -13.36
C ALA A 126 -12.91 1.78 -14.67
N HIS A 127 -13.09 2.43 -15.82
CA HIS A 127 -12.82 1.86 -17.14
C HIS A 127 -11.39 2.13 -17.63
N GLU A 128 -10.69 3.07 -16.99
CA GLU A 128 -9.33 3.44 -17.37
C GLU A 128 -8.31 2.55 -16.66
N LYS A 129 -7.33 2.06 -17.41
CA LYS A 129 -6.22 1.26 -16.88
C LYS A 129 -4.89 2.02 -16.84
N CYS A 130 -4.76 3.08 -17.65
CA CYS A 130 -3.56 3.89 -17.75
C CYS A 130 -3.70 5.15 -16.86
N LEU A 131 -2.88 5.24 -15.81
CA LEU A 131 -2.96 6.32 -14.82
C LEU A 131 -2.56 7.67 -15.41
N ASN A 132 -1.63 7.66 -16.36
CA ASN A 132 -1.23 8.87 -17.10
C ASN A 132 -2.40 9.44 -17.91
N THR A 133 -3.25 8.59 -18.50
CA THR A 133 -4.50 9.02 -19.15
C THR A 133 -5.44 9.66 -18.15
N VAL A 134 -5.70 9.02 -17.01
CA VAL A 134 -6.54 9.57 -15.94
C VAL A 134 -6.00 10.91 -15.44
N ARG A 135 -4.68 11.03 -15.26
CA ARG A 135 -4.01 12.28 -14.88
C ARG A 135 -4.29 13.39 -15.89
N SER A 136 -4.18 13.09 -17.18
CA SER A 136 -4.47 14.05 -18.26
C SER A 136 -5.94 14.48 -18.27
N LEU A 137 -6.88 13.54 -18.07
CA LEU A 137 -8.32 13.82 -18.03
C LEU A 137 -8.68 14.72 -16.84
N ILE A 138 -8.13 14.43 -15.65
CA ILE A 138 -8.38 15.25 -14.45
C ILE A 138 -7.78 16.64 -14.65
N LEU A 139 -6.58 16.74 -15.22
CA LEU A 139 -5.94 18.02 -15.49
C LEU A 139 -6.76 18.86 -16.49
N LYS A 140 -7.20 18.26 -17.61
CA LYS A 140 -8.09 18.91 -18.58
C LYS A 140 -9.37 19.40 -17.92
N LYS A 141 -10.00 18.58 -17.07
CA LYS A 141 -11.20 18.96 -16.32
C LYS A 141 -10.96 20.11 -15.32
N MET A 142 -9.76 20.20 -14.74
CA MET A 142 -9.41 21.27 -13.80
C MET A 142 -9.09 22.60 -14.49
N VAL A 143 -8.56 22.57 -15.72
CA VAL A 143 -8.08 23.77 -16.44
C VAL A 143 -9.10 24.27 -17.47
N GLY A 144 -9.99 23.40 -17.97
CA GLY A 144 -10.82 23.66 -19.16
C GLY A 144 -10.04 23.31 -20.44
N GLU A 145 -10.74 22.88 -21.49
CA GLU A 145 -10.11 22.30 -22.70
C GLU A 145 -9.17 23.27 -23.44
N ASP A 146 -9.44 24.59 -23.39
CA ASP A 146 -8.73 25.61 -24.19
C ASP A 146 -8.08 26.75 -23.39
N ALA A 147 -8.01 26.66 -22.05
CA ALA A 147 -7.52 27.78 -21.24
C ALA A 147 -6.01 27.69 -20.97
N ARG A 148 -5.24 28.69 -21.44
CA ARG A 148 -3.87 28.95 -20.93
C ARG A 148 -3.94 29.28 -19.43
N ARG A 149 -3.19 28.55 -18.61
CA ARG A 149 -3.11 28.82 -17.16
C ARG A 149 -2.56 30.22 -16.92
N THR A 150 -3.35 31.05 -16.25
CA THR A 150 -2.84 32.25 -15.58
C THR A 150 -2.42 31.89 -14.16
N ALA A 151 -1.47 32.64 -13.57
CA ALA A 151 -1.01 32.46 -12.19
C ALA A 151 -2.14 32.57 -11.14
N LYS A 152 -3.33 33.04 -11.54
CA LYS A 152 -4.54 33.16 -10.71
C LYS A 152 -5.42 31.89 -10.70
N SER A 153 -5.12 30.89 -11.53
CA SER A 153 -5.84 29.62 -11.53
C SER A 153 -5.52 28.82 -10.27
N LYS A 154 -6.45 28.79 -9.31
CA LYS A 154 -6.37 28.03 -8.04
C LYS A 154 -6.49 26.51 -8.26
N VAL A 155 -5.72 25.96 -9.20
CA VAL A 155 -5.69 24.52 -9.48
C VAL A 155 -4.68 23.87 -8.54
N ASP A 156 -5.18 23.10 -7.57
CA ASP A 156 -4.35 22.28 -6.71
C ASP A 156 -3.88 21.02 -7.45
N LEU A 157 -2.68 21.09 -8.04
CA LEU A 157 -2.06 19.99 -8.78
C LEU A 157 -1.81 18.74 -7.93
N SER A 158 -1.74 18.88 -6.62
CA SER A 158 -1.49 17.72 -5.74
C SER A 158 -2.73 16.83 -5.58
N ARG A 159 -3.89 17.23 -6.11
CA ARG A 159 -5.09 16.35 -6.22
C ARG A 159 -5.04 15.41 -7.42
N LEU A 160 -4.07 15.58 -8.30
CA LEU A 160 -3.86 14.68 -9.44
C LEU A 160 -3.31 13.32 -8.93
N PRO A 161 -3.64 12.22 -9.60
CA PRO A 161 -2.98 10.95 -9.34
C PRO A 161 -1.47 11.04 -9.61
N PRO A 162 -0.64 10.20 -8.98
CA PRO A 162 0.77 10.07 -9.36
C PRO A 162 0.89 9.67 -10.83
N CYS A 163 2.04 9.90 -11.47
CA CYS A 163 2.32 9.26 -12.75
C CYS A 163 2.72 7.79 -12.53
N ARG A 164 2.74 6.99 -13.60
CA ARG A 164 3.20 5.59 -13.55
C ARG A 164 4.62 5.48 -12.96
N ASP A 165 5.51 6.38 -13.34
CA ASP A 165 6.90 6.41 -12.85
C ASP A 165 7.02 6.69 -11.34
N ASN A 166 6.03 7.37 -10.74
CA ASN A 166 5.95 7.53 -9.28
C ASN A 166 5.18 6.38 -8.61
N LEU A 167 4.22 5.77 -9.32
CA LEU A 167 3.44 4.67 -8.80
C LEU A 167 4.28 3.38 -8.66
N VAL A 168 5.15 3.08 -9.63
CA VAL A 168 5.98 1.86 -9.60
C VAL A 168 6.87 1.80 -8.34
N PRO A 169 7.67 2.82 -8.00
CA PRO A 169 8.44 2.83 -6.75
C PRO A 169 7.56 2.82 -5.50
N HIS A 170 6.36 3.43 -5.56
CA HIS A 170 5.40 3.32 -4.45
C HIS A 170 4.96 1.87 -4.24
N ILE A 171 4.58 1.16 -5.30
CA ILE A 171 4.20 -0.26 -5.24
C ILE A 171 5.36 -1.11 -4.70
N GLN A 172 6.59 -0.87 -5.14
CA GLN A 172 7.77 -1.58 -4.64
C GLN A 172 7.99 -1.36 -3.13
N ARG A 173 7.84 -0.11 -2.64
CA ARG A 173 7.91 0.18 -1.20
C ARG A 173 6.80 -0.50 -0.41
N VAL A 174 5.57 -0.48 -0.94
CA VAL A 174 4.42 -1.16 -0.34
C VAL A 174 4.70 -2.67 -0.26
N ASN A 175 5.23 -3.27 -1.34
CA ASN A 175 5.60 -4.68 -1.36
C ASN A 175 6.63 -5.00 -0.26
N HIS A 176 7.70 -4.21 -0.16
CA HIS A 176 8.74 -4.39 0.85
C HIS A 176 8.16 -4.35 2.28
N ARG A 177 7.29 -3.38 2.59
CA ARG A 177 6.62 -3.29 3.89
C ARG A 177 5.73 -4.50 4.17
N LEU A 178 4.96 -4.93 3.18
CA LEU A 178 4.06 -6.08 3.34
C LEU A 178 4.81 -7.39 3.52
N VAL A 179 5.93 -7.61 2.82
CA VAL A 179 6.78 -8.79 3.04
C VAL A 179 7.27 -8.82 4.50
N CYS A 180 7.65 -7.67 5.06
CA CYS A 180 8.03 -7.56 6.47
C CYS A 180 6.86 -7.92 7.40
N TYR A 181 5.65 -7.42 7.14
CA TYR A 181 4.47 -7.70 7.97
C TYR A 181 4.02 -9.15 7.90
N LYS A 182 3.97 -9.75 6.71
CA LYS A 182 3.60 -11.16 6.53
C LYS A 182 4.60 -12.09 7.21
N ARG A 183 5.88 -11.70 7.26
CA ARG A 183 6.96 -12.48 7.90
C ARG A 183 7.26 -12.06 9.34
N ALA A 184 6.45 -11.19 9.95
CA ALA A 184 6.69 -10.68 11.31
C ALA A 184 6.70 -11.80 12.38
N GLY A 185 6.05 -12.94 12.11
CA GLY A 185 6.08 -14.11 13.00
C GLY A 185 7.32 -15.00 12.84
N GLN A 186 8.21 -14.72 11.89
CA GLN A 186 9.45 -15.47 11.68
C GLN A 186 10.58 -14.84 12.49
N ALA A 187 11.30 -15.66 13.26
CA ALA A 187 12.40 -15.19 14.11
C ALA A 187 13.58 -14.60 13.30
N ILE A 188 13.83 -15.15 12.11
CA ILE A 188 14.87 -14.68 11.19
C ILE A 188 14.22 -14.50 9.82
N VAL A 189 14.22 -13.26 9.33
CA VAL A 189 13.70 -12.92 8.01
C VAL A 189 14.86 -12.52 7.13
N TRP A 190 15.11 -13.29 6.07
CA TRP A 190 16.03 -12.87 5.02
C TRP A 190 15.48 -11.62 4.31
N ARG A 191 16.32 -10.61 4.15
CA ARG A 191 16.02 -9.35 3.45
C ARG A 191 17.09 -9.09 2.39
N PRO A 192 16.74 -8.49 1.24
CA PRO A 192 17.70 -7.99 0.28
C PRO A 192 18.67 -7.02 0.97
N LYS A 193 19.93 -7.05 0.58
CA LYS A 193 20.93 -6.08 1.02
C LYS A 193 20.69 -4.75 0.32
N LEU A 194 21.11 -3.65 0.93
CA LEU A 194 20.91 -2.31 0.38
C LEU A 194 21.53 -2.12 -1.02
N HIS A 195 22.62 -2.84 -1.32
CA HIS A 195 23.32 -2.80 -2.61
C HIS A 195 22.79 -3.84 -3.63
N ASP A 196 21.75 -4.59 -3.29
CA ASP A 196 21.14 -5.49 -4.25
C ASP A 196 20.38 -4.67 -5.32
N PRO A 197 20.28 -5.17 -6.57
CA PRO A 197 19.58 -4.45 -7.64
C PRO A 197 18.17 -4.02 -7.25
N GLY A 198 17.85 -2.75 -7.49
CA GLY A 198 16.52 -2.18 -7.23
C GLY A 198 16.25 -1.77 -5.77
N GLN A 199 17.26 -1.77 -4.90
CA GLN A 199 17.14 -1.29 -3.51
C GLN A 199 17.51 0.19 -3.33
N GLY A 200 17.92 0.86 -4.42
CA GLY A 200 18.17 2.30 -4.46
C GLY A 200 19.55 2.73 -3.96
N TRP A 201 20.43 1.78 -3.65
CA TRP A 201 21.83 2.05 -3.31
C TRP A 201 22.77 1.18 -4.14
N GLU A 202 23.91 1.74 -4.50
CA GLU A 202 25.02 1.00 -5.10
C GLU A 202 26.24 1.07 -4.18
N LYS A 203 27.11 0.06 -4.30
CA LYS A 203 28.36 -0.01 -3.53
C LYS A 203 29.49 0.46 -4.44
N ASN A 204 30.18 1.52 -4.02
CA ASN A 204 31.34 2.03 -4.74
C ASN A 204 32.57 1.15 -4.52
N ASP A 205 33.60 1.36 -5.35
CA ASP A 205 34.92 0.71 -5.25
C ASP A 205 35.58 0.89 -3.86
N ASN A 206 35.20 1.95 -3.13
CA ASN A 206 35.66 2.24 -1.77
C ASN A 206 34.77 1.60 -0.67
N ASP A 207 33.95 0.62 -1.01
CA ASP A 207 33.02 -0.07 -0.11
C ASP A 207 31.95 0.84 0.56
N SER A 208 31.81 2.08 0.08
CA SER A 208 30.82 3.06 0.53
C SER A 208 29.51 2.93 -0.24
N LEU A 209 28.39 3.24 0.39
CA LEU A 209 27.06 3.19 -0.24
C LEU A 209 26.68 4.55 -0.82
N GLU A 210 26.32 4.59 -2.10
CA GLU A 210 25.79 5.77 -2.77
C GLU A 210 24.35 5.59 -3.23
N PRO A 211 23.50 6.62 -3.13
CA PRO A 211 22.12 6.53 -3.57
C PRO A 211 22.03 6.54 -5.09
N ILE A 212 21.21 5.66 -5.65
CA ILE A 212 20.90 5.64 -7.08
C ILE A 212 19.87 6.73 -7.36
N TYR A 213 20.24 7.72 -8.18
CA TYR A 213 19.34 8.81 -8.55
C TYR A 213 18.40 8.39 -9.68
N LEU A 214 17.18 8.95 -9.68
CA LEU A 214 16.14 8.61 -10.65
C LEU A 214 16.59 8.81 -12.12
N GLU A 215 17.49 9.77 -12.36
CA GLU A 215 18.08 10.08 -13.67
C GLU A 215 18.95 8.95 -14.24
N GLN A 216 19.44 8.04 -13.39
CA GLN A 216 20.23 6.88 -13.82
C GLN A 216 19.34 5.66 -14.17
N LEU A 217 18.06 5.68 -13.76
CA LEU A 217 17.08 4.63 -14.05
C LEU A 217 16.30 4.86 -15.36
N THR A 218 16.41 6.06 -15.97
CA THR A 218 15.68 6.45 -17.18
C THR A 218 16.24 5.87 -18.49
N ASN A 219 17.30 5.07 -18.44
CA ASN A 219 17.73 4.26 -19.60
C ASN A 219 16.82 3.04 -19.83
N THR A 220 15.81 2.83 -18.98
CA THR A 220 14.78 1.82 -19.23
C THR A 220 13.74 2.41 -20.19
N PRO A 221 13.43 1.76 -21.33
CA PRO A 221 12.49 2.30 -22.31
C PRO A 221 11.18 2.65 -21.63
N ILE A 222 10.68 3.85 -21.91
CA ILE A 222 9.34 4.30 -21.55
C ILE A 222 8.40 3.20 -22.03
N ILE A 223 7.87 2.40 -21.11
CA ILE A 223 6.84 1.41 -21.43
C ILE A 223 5.63 2.25 -21.78
N PRO A 224 5.27 2.37 -23.08
CA PRO A 224 4.00 2.98 -23.40
C PRO A 224 2.93 2.08 -22.77
N CYS A 225 1.88 2.69 -22.23
CA CYS A 225 0.62 1.95 -22.16
C CYS A 225 0.39 1.31 -23.55
#